data_AF-A0A8T5A285-F1
#
_entry.id   AF-A0A8T5A285-F1
#
_cell.length_a   1.000
_cell.length_b   1.000
_cell.length_c   1.000
_cell.angle_alpha   90.00
_cell.angle_beta   90.00
_cell.angle_gamma   90.00
#
_symmetry.space_group_name_H-M   'P 1'
#
loop_
_entity.id
_entity.type
_entity.pdbx_description
1 polymer ?
#
loop_
_entity_poly.entity_id
_entity_poly.type
_entity_poly.pdbx_seq_one_letter_code
_entity_poly.pdbx_strand_id
1 'polypeptide(L)'
;MSLRPPWEIDRNIIVRAEEETDPSFGCPPEQRPIEKHIRFGVINLDKPPGPTSHEVVSWVKRILDLDRAGHGGTLDPKVTGVLPITLEEATKVVQALLESGKEYICIMKTHGEEREEKVVEVLKLFEGRIYQRPPIRASVKRRLRTRTIYRIEYLEGDGRNWLFKVACESGTYIRKLCVVGDTELILSNGEIIRIEDFANKFCNSIGSYNVYGDYRTLSFNKGHQVSNKILKVQKIPSPDLLVKIRTSSGAEIRLTKDHDVLVSTEEGPKWCCAGDLREGDLVFMPTKIDIEEETPYIVDLLDDDFLVDGEGVREECILGFIKKYGSIRNMERRLNIERKPFHNNSETYIKIKYIKAACDWDKIKDKINKLKTEKGRVVELNSKLINEEIMYLLGLIASDGSIIFEDWDIRPARLKFHNSEEGLIKKFVEIHENLFPSIPLYVKRMVNNVIEVDVSNPVLASIAHSLGIVSPSKNADFKPIFRLPKPLLKSFLKGYFDSDGSAQLYQYKNRCITNIDLYTINSIIAKRLYLLLKRVGINSRILKRKIYGSFKSPNEKYNVVRLRSPADKLVFIREIGSNHPKK
;
A
#
# COMPACT_ATOMS: atom_id res chain seq x y z
N MET A 1 5.27 -5.81 -39.09
CA MET A 1 4.61 -7.05 -39.54
C MET A 1 3.48 -7.35 -38.58
N SER A 2 2.23 -7.47 -39.04
CA SER A 2 1.16 -7.92 -38.16
C SER A 2 1.42 -9.36 -37.75
N LEU A 3 1.26 -9.65 -36.46
CA LEU A 3 1.49 -10.99 -35.91
C LEU A 3 0.26 -11.83 -36.24
N ARG A 4 0.28 -12.54 -37.37
CA ARG A 4 -0.83 -13.41 -37.79
C ARG A 4 -0.84 -14.71 -36.98
N PRO A 5 -2.01 -15.26 -36.62
CA PRO A 5 -2.11 -16.60 -36.05
C PRO A 5 -1.49 -17.65 -36.99
N PRO A 6 -0.84 -18.71 -36.46
CA PRO A 6 -0.14 -19.70 -37.29
C PRO A 6 -1.01 -20.45 -38.32
N TRP A 7 -2.33 -20.51 -38.11
CA TRP A 7 -3.28 -21.15 -39.02
C TRP A 7 -3.75 -20.23 -40.17
N GLU A 8 -3.41 -18.94 -40.15
CA GLU A 8 -3.72 -17.96 -41.21
C GLU A 8 -2.49 -17.68 -42.10
N ILE A 9 -1.41 -18.44 -41.93
CA ILE A 9 -0.17 -18.29 -42.71
C ILE A 9 -0.24 -19.21 -43.93
N ASP A 10 -0.39 -18.62 -45.12
CA ASP A 10 -0.26 -19.34 -46.38
C ASP A 10 1.17 -19.85 -46.55
N ARG A 11 1.32 -21.17 -46.74
CA ARG A 11 2.61 -21.83 -46.95
C ARG A 11 2.79 -22.14 -48.41
N ASN A 12 3.78 -21.51 -49.04
CA ASN A 12 4.17 -21.85 -50.40
C ASN A 12 4.87 -23.22 -50.40
N ILE A 13 4.26 -24.20 -51.07
CA ILE A 13 4.83 -25.52 -51.28
C ILE A 13 5.61 -25.48 -52.60
N ILE A 14 6.92 -25.69 -52.52
CA ILE A 14 7.76 -25.85 -53.70
C ILE A 14 7.89 -27.35 -53.94
N VAL A 15 7.16 -27.87 -54.94
CA VAL A 15 7.25 -29.27 -55.35
C VAL A 15 8.54 -29.43 -56.16
N ARG A 16 9.48 -30.23 -55.64
CA ARG A 16 10.78 -30.49 -56.29
C ARG A 16 10.75 -31.70 -57.23
N ALA A 17 9.86 -32.65 -56.97
CA ALA A 17 9.58 -33.83 -57.78
C ALA A 17 8.20 -34.37 -57.41
N GLU A 18 7.49 -34.97 -58.37
CA GLU A 18 6.28 -35.75 -58.14
C GLU A 18 6.61 -37.22 -58.38
N GLU A 19 6.40 -38.04 -57.36
CA GLU A 19 6.60 -39.49 -57.39
C GLU A 19 5.31 -40.17 -56.95
N GLU A 20 5.02 -41.33 -57.52
CA GLU A 20 3.87 -42.13 -57.16
C GLU A 20 4.27 -43.16 -56.10
N THR A 21 3.43 -43.32 -55.07
CA THR A 21 3.61 -44.40 -54.08
C THR A 21 2.92 -45.66 -54.59
N ASP A 22 3.56 -46.82 -54.45
CA ASP A 22 2.93 -48.10 -54.74
C ASP A 22 1.76 -48.32 -53.74
N PRO A 23 0.50 -48.46 -54.22
CA PRO A 23 -0.68 -48.60 -53.38
C PRO A 23 -0.70 -49.85 -52.50
N SER A 24 0.15 -50.84 -52.78
CA SER A 24 0.27 -52.05 -51.97
C SER A 24 0.95 -51.82 -50.61
N PHE A 25 1.66 -50.69 -50.44
CA PHE A 25 2.31 -50.33 -49.18
C PHE A 25 1.52 -49.27 -48.39
N GLY A 26 1.57 -49.39 -47.05
CA GLY A 26 0.93 -48.44 -46.14
C GLY A 26 -0.56 -48.71 -45.92
N CYS A 27 -1.24 -47.73 -45.34
CA CYS A 27 -2.68 -47.82 -45.04
C CYS A 27 -3.26 -46.41 -44.87
N PRO A 28 -3.85 -45.84 -45.94
CA PRO A 28 -4.51 -44.53 -45.91
C PRO A 28 -5.58 -44.44 -44.81
N PRO A 29 -5.82 -43.26 -44.21
CA PRO A 29 -6.79 -43.09 -43.13
C PRO A 29 -8.18 -43.70 -43.41
N GLU A 30 -8.63 -43.63 -44.65
CA GLU A 30 -9.95 -44.07 -45.14
C GLU A 30 -10.07 -45.59 -45.21
N GLN A 31 -8.93 -46.30 -45.30
CA GLN A 31 -8.86 -47.75 -45.45
C GLN A 31 -8.45 -48.46 -44.14
N ARG A 32 -8.24 -47.73 -43.05
CA ARG A 32 -7.83 -48.32 -41.76
C ARG A 32 -8.99 -49.09 -41.15
N PRO A 33 -8.79 -50.36 -40.76
CA PRO A 33 -9.70 -51.05 -39.85
C PRO A 33 -9.90 -50.24 -38.57
N ILE A 34 -11.06 -50.39 -37.92
CA ILE A 34 -11.45 -49.52 -36.79
C ILE A 34 -10.42 -49.53 -35.65
N GLU A 35 -9.83 -50.69 -35.35
CA GLU A 35 -8.81 -50.86 -34.31
C GLU A 35 -7.56 -50.04 -34.66
N LYS A 36 -7.14 -50.07 -35.93
CA LYS A 36 -6.00 -49.29 -36.42
C LYS A 36 -6.33 -47.80 -36.50
N HIS A 37 -7.58 -47.45 -36.81
CA HIS A 37 -8.03 -46.07 -36.83
C HIS A 37 -8.02 -45.45 -35.42
N ILE A 38 -8.54 -46.16 -34.42
CA ILE A 38 -8.47 -45.77 -33.01
C ILE A 38 -7.01 -45.65 -32.55
N ARG A 39 -6.17 -46.63 -32.90
CA ARG A 39 -4.75 -46.66 -32.50
C ARG A 39 -3.95 -45.43 -32.95
N PHE A 40 -4.31 -44.84 -34.09
CA PHE A 40 -3.67 -43.64 -34.64
C PHE A 40 -4.61 -42.43 -34.67
N GLY A 41 -5.65 -42.45 -33.83
CA GLY A 41 -6.73 -41.47 -33.84
C GLY A 41 -6.51 -40.27 -32.91
N VAL A 42 -7.18 -39.16 -33.23
CA VAL A 42 -7.30 -37.99 -32.37
C VAL A 42 -8.78 -37.61 -32.30
N ILE A 43 -9.32 -37.51 -31.09
CA ILE A 43 -10.68 -37.04 -30.86
C ILE A 43 -10.65 -35.51 -30.72
N ASN A 44 -11.38 -34.80 -31.58
CA ASN A 44 -11.67 -33.38 -31.37
C ASN A 44 -12.84 -33.24 -30.39
N LEU A 45 -12.55 -33.33 -29.09
CA LEU A 45 -13.59 -33.38 -28.07
C LEU A 45 -14.00 -31.97 -27.66
N ASP A 46 -15.31 -31.69 -27.64
CA ASP A 46 -15.84 -30.50 -26.98
C ASP A 46 -15.94 -30.75 -25.47
N LYS A 47 -15.00 -30.17 -24.72
CA LYS A 47 -14.88 -30.40 -23.29
C LYS A 47 -16.08 -29.78 -22.58
N PRO A 48 -16.81 -30.54 -21.74
CA PRO A 48 -17.87 -29.95 -20.93
C PRO A 48 -17.30 -29.07 -19.80
N PRO A 49 -18.09 -28.11 -19.28
CA PRO A 49 -17.74 -27.37 -18.08
C PRO A 49 -17.89 -28.29 -16.85
N GLY A 50 -17.03 -28.12 -15.85
CA GLY A 50 -17.01 -28.94 -14.64
C GLY A 50 -15.70 -29.70 -14.45
N PRO A 51 -15.42 -30.75 -15.25
CA PRO A 51 -14.23 -31.57 -15.07
C PRO A 51 -12.96 -30.86 -15.53
N THR A 52 -11.82 -31.26 -14.96
CA THR A 52 -10.49 -30.93 -15.48
C THR A 52 -10.24 -31.64 -16.81
N SER A 53 -9.31 -31.12 -17.62
CA SER A 53 -8.92 -31.79 -18.86
C SER A 53 -8.33 -33.20 -18.63
N HIS A 54 -7.70 -33.43 -17.47
CA HIS A 54 -7.11 -34.74 -17.13
C HIS A 54 -8.18 -35.77 -16.77
N GLU A 55 -9.24 -35.36 -16.06
CA GLU A 55 -10.40 -36.22 -15.77
C GLU A 55 -11.10 -36.64 -17.06
N VAL A 56 -11.28 -35.71 -18.00
CA VAL A 56 -11.89 -36.02 -19.31
C VAL A 56 -11.05 -37.04 -20.09
N VAL A 57 -9.73 -36.88 -20.12
CA VAL A 57 -8.83 -37.88 -20.74
C VAL A 57 -8.96 -39.25 -20.04
N SER A 58 -9.03 -39.27 -18.71
CA SER A 58 -9.23 -40.52 -17.94
C SER A 58 -10.55 -41.20 -18.28
N TRP A 59 -11.62 -40.44 -18.45
CA TRP A 59 -12.92 -40.98 -18.87
C TRP A 59 -12.87 -41.55 -20.28
N VAL A 60 -12.29 -40.82 -21.24
CA VAL A 60 -12.13 -41.31 -22.62
C VAL A 60 -11.33 -42.61 -22.64
N LYS A 61 -10.20 -42.66 -21.92
CA LYS A 61 -9.37 -43.86 -21.80
C LYS A 61 -10.16 -45.04 -21.25
N ARG A 62 -10.96 -44.84 -20.20
CA ARG A 62 -11.78 -45.89 -19.58
C ARG A 62 -12.96 -46.34 -20.44
N ILE A 63 -13.64 -45.41 -21.12
CA ILE A 63 -14.82 -45.72 -21.95
C ILE A 63 -14.42 -46.50 -23.19
N LEU A 64 -13.28 -46.16 -23.80
CA LEU A 64 -12.79 -46.80 -25.02
C LEU A 64 -11.82 -47.97 -24.76
N ASP A 65 -11.62 -48.33 -23.50
CA ASP A 65 -10.70 -49.40 -23.07
C ASP A 65 -9.30 -49.28 -23.68
N LEU A 66 -8.69 -48.10 -23.52
CA LEU A 66 -7.39 -47.76 -24.09
C LEU A 66 -6.29 -47.85 -23.04
N ASP A 67 -5.07 -48.18 -23.47
CA ASP A 67 -3.87 -48.15 -22.64
C ASP A 67 -3.36 -46.73 -22.46
N ARG A 68 -3.41 -45.91 -23.52
CA ARG A 68 -2.80 -44.56 -23.55
C ARG A 68 -3.72 -43.53 -24.19
N ALA A 69 -3.82 -42.37 -23.55
CA ALA A 69 -4.48 -41.18 -24.08
C ALA A 69 -3.81 -39.91 -23.53
N GLY A 70 -3.86 -38.81 -24.27
CA GLY A 70 -3.26 -37.53 -23.89
C GLY A 70 -3.97 -36.35 -24.54
N HIS A 71 -3.88 -35.14 -23.95
CA HIS A 71 -4.56 -33.95 -24.47
C HIS A 71 -3.61 -32.91 -25.08
N GLY A 72 -4.07 -32.18 -26.08
CA GLY A 72 -3.32 -31.11 -26.76
C GLY A 72 -3.22 -29.77 -26.01
N GLY A 73 -3.78 -29.67 -24.80
CA GLY A 73 -3.71 -28.46 -23.97
C GLY A 73 -4.65 -28.52 -22.78
N THR A 74 -4.28 -27.92 -21.65
CA THR A 74 -5.14 -27.93 -20.45
C THR A 74 -6.13 -26.76 -20.50
N LEU A 75 -7.42 -27.09 -20.62
CA LEU A 75 -8.53 -26.19 -20.32
C LEU A 75 -8.87 -26.26 -18.83
N ASP A 76 -9.11 -25.11 -18.21
CA ASP A 76 -9.55 -24.99 -16.83
C ASP A 76 -10.93 -25.68 -16.61
N PRO A 77 -11.28 -26.08 -15.38
CA PRO A 77 -12.55 -26.75 -15.08
C PRO A 77 -13.79 -26.07 -15.66
N LYS A 78 -13.87 -24.74 -15.57
CA LYS A 78 -15.02 -23.95 -16.04
C LYS A 78 -15.01 -23.62 -17.53
N VAL A 79 -13.93 -23.97 -18.24
CA VAL A 79 -13.77 -23.68 -19.67
C VAL A 79 -14.24 -24.87 -20.49
N THR A 80 -15.00 -24.59 -21.55
CA THR A 80 -15.49 -25.56 -22.53
C THR A 80 -14.72 -25.47 -23.84
N GLY A 81 -15.06 -26.30 -24.82
CA GLY A 81 -14.56 -26.19 -26.18
C GLY A 81 -13.48 -27.21 -26.52
N VAL A 82 -12.79 -26.93 -27.63
CA VAL A 82 -11.89 -27.87 -28.30
C VAL A 82 -10.76 -28.36 -27.37
N LEU A 83 -10.82 -29.66 -27.05
CA LEU A 83 -9.80 -30.41 -26.35
C LEU A 83 -9.38 -31.59 -27.22
N PRO A 84 -8.31 -31.46 -28.03
CA PRO A 84 -7.81 -32.57 -28.82
C PRO A 84 -7.29 -33.68 -27.90
N ILE A 85 -7.81 -34.90 -28.04
CA ILE A 85 -7.38 -36.08 -27.26
C ILE A 85 -6.76 -37.09 -28.22
N THR A 86 -5.45 -37.24 -28.16
CA THR A 86 -4.70 -38.24 -28.90
C THR A 86 -4.84 -39.61 -28.25
N LEU A 87 -5.06 -40.65 -29.04
CA LEU A 87 -5.26 -42.03 -28.59
C LEU A 87 -4.04 -42.89 -28.91
N GLU A 88 -3.71 -43.85 -28.05
CA GLU A 88 -2.68 -44.88 -28.26
C GLU A 88 -1.38 -44.35 -28.88
N GLU A 89 -1.05 -44.75 -30.11
CA GLU A 89 0.19 -44.38 -30.79
C GLU A 89 0.18 -42.92 -31.26
N ALA A 90 -1.00 -42.32 -31.45
CA ALA A 90 -1.13 -40.91 -31.77
C ALA A 90 -0.73 -40.00 -30.59
N THR A 91 -0.61 -40.53 -29.36
CA THR A 91 -0.09 -39.73 -28.22
C THR A 91 1.29 -39.13 -28.48
N LYS A 92 2.06 -39.71 -29.41
CA LYS A 92 3.35 -39.19 -29.87
C LYS A 92 3.26 -37.80 -30.51
N VAL A 93 2.12 -37.41 -31.10
CA VAL A 93 1.97 -36.10 -31.77
C VAL A 93 1.48 -34.99 -30.84
N VAL A 94 1.22 -35.29 -29.55
CA VAL A 94 0.63 -34.32 -28.59
C VAL A 94 1.47 -33.05 -28.41
N GLN A 95 2.80 -33.15 -28.56
CA GLN A 95 3.70 -32.00 -28.41
C GLN A 95 3.43 -30.92 -29.46
N ALA A 96 3.17 -31.30 -30.71
CA ALA A 96 2.82 -30.36 -31.77
C ALA A 96 1.52 -29.59 -31.46
N LEU A 97 0.56 -30.26 -30.79
CA LEU A 97 -0.70 -29.64 -30.37
C LEU A 97 -0.53 -28.73 -29.15
N LEU A 98 0.35 -29.07 -28.22
CA LEU A 98 0.64 -28.23 -27.05
C LEU A 98 1.26 -26.90 -27.44
N GLU A 99 2.14 -26.91 -28.43
CA GLU A 99 2.86 -25.71 -28.89
C GLU A 99 2.03 -24.82 -29.82
N SER A 100 0.99 -25.37 -30.47
CA SER A 100 0.16 -24.62 -31.42
C SER A 100 -0.52 -23.40 -30.79
N GLY A 101 -0.79 -22.37 -31.60
CA GLY A 101 -1.60 -21.24 -31.14
C GLY A 101 -3.00 -21.70 -30.73
N LYS A 102 -3.68 -20.87 -29.94
CA LYS A 102 -5.01 -21.16 -29.39
C LYS A 102 -5.94 -20.00 -29.65
N GLU A 103 -7.22 -20.29 -29.77
CA GLU A 103 -8.25 -19.29 -29.96
C GLU A 103 -9.36 -19.51 -28.94
N TYR A 104 -9.85 -18.43 -28.34
CA TYR A 104 -10.87 -18.47 -27.30
C TYR A 104 -11.97 -17.47 -27.61
N ILE A 105 -13.21 -17.83 -27.33
CA ILE A 105 -14.31 -16.88 -27.16
C ILE A 105 -14.45 -16.62 -25.66
N CYS A 106 -14.46 -15.35 -25.29
CA CYS A 106 -14.42 -14.90 -23.90
C CYS A 106 -15.53 -13.88 -23.66
N ILE A 107 -16.22 -14.01 -22.53
CA ILE A 107 -17.12 -12.99 -22.02
C ILE A 107 -16.33 -12.19 -20.97
N MET A 108 -16.01 -10.94 -21.28
CA MET A 108 -15.53 -9.98 -20.29
C MET A 108 -16.74 -9.22 -19.73
N LYS A 109 -16.97 -9.35 -18.43
CA LYS A 109 -17.97 -8.53 -17.74
C LYS A 109 -17.31 -7.28 -17.16
N THR A 110 -17.65 -6.09 -17.65
CA THR A 110 -17.32 -4.81 -17.01
C THR A 110 -18.21 -4.58 -15.80
N HIS A 111 -17.70 -3.84 -14.82
CA HIS A 111 -18.40 -3.71 -13.53
C HIS A 111 -19.35 -2.50 -13.50
N GLY A 112 -19.42 -1.75 -14.60
CA GLY A 112 -20.43 -0.75 -14.90
C GLY A 112 -20.79 -0.81 -16.38
N GLU A 113 -21.82 -0.06 -16.77
CA GLU A 113 -22.11 0.14 -18.20
C GLU A 113 -20.95 0.90 -18.83
N GLU A 114 -20.44 0.37 -19.93
CA GLU A 114 -19.37 0.99 -20.71
C GLU A 114 -19.85 1.19 -22.14
N ARG A 115 -19.21 2.13 -22.84
CA ARG A 115 -19.49 2.35 -24.26
C ARG A 115 -18.68 1.36 -25.08
N GLU A 116 -19.33 0.79 -26.09
CA GLU A 116 -18.72 -0.19 -26.98
C GLU A 116 -17.41 0.33 -27.58
N GLU A 117 -17.37 1.58 -28.04
CA GLU A 117 -16.20 2.13 -28.73
C GLU A 117 -14.96 2.12 -27.81
N LYS A 118 -15.16 2.40 -26.52
CA LYS A 118 -14.10 2.40 -25.50
C LYS A 118 -13.63 0.98 -25.20
N VAL A 119 -14.54 0.00 -25.20
CA VAL A 119 -14.18 -1.40 -24.98
C VAL A 119 -13.36 -1.93 -26.15
N VAL A 120 -13.79 -1.64 -27.39
CA VAL A 120 -13.06 -2.01 -28.61
C VAL A 120 -11.66 -1.38 -28.62
N GLU A 121 -11.55 -0.09 -28.26
CA GLU A 121 -10.26 0.60 -28.15
C GLU A 121 -9.33 -0.11 -27.15
N VAL A 122 -9.81 -0.40 -25.95
CA VAL A 122 -9.00 -1.05 -24.89
C VAL A 122 -8.58 -2.45 -25.29
N LEU A 123 -9.46 -3.25 -25.90
CA LEU A 123 -9.14 -4.60 -26.35
C LEU A 123 -7.97 -4.58 -27.36
N LYS A 124 -7.94 -3.62 -28.29
CA LYS A 124 -6.85 -3.47 -29.27
C LYS A 124 -5.50 -3.20 -28.62
N LEU A 125 -5.45 -2.52 -27.47
CA LEU A 125 -4.19 -2.25 -26.75
C LEU A 125 -3.48 -3.51 -26.25
N PHE A 126 -4.18 -4.65 -26.17
CA PHE A 126 -3.62 -5.93 -25.74
C PHE A 126 -3.07 -6.77 -26.89
N GLU A 127 -3.29 -6.38 -28.15
CA GLU A 127 -2.70 -7.07 -29.30
C GLU A 127 -1.17 -6.91 -29.33
N GLY A 128 -0.47 -7.98 -29.68
CA GLY A 128 1.00 -8.02 -29.72
C GLY A 128 1.63 -8.76 -28.54
N ARG A 129 2.90 -8.43 -28.25
CA ARG A 129 3.68 -9.13 -27.20
C ARG A 129 3.32 -8.57 -25.82
N ILE A 130 2.82 -9.46 -24.96
CA ILE A 130 2.50 -9.19 -23.57
C ILE A 130 3.45 -9.94 -22.64
N TYR A 131 3.68 -9.40 -21.45
CA TYR A 131 4.40 -10.08 -20.39
C TYR A 131 3.41 -10.80 -19.47
N GLN A 132 3.69 -12.07 -19.20
CA GLN A 132 2.90 -12.87 -18.28
C GLN A 132 3.81 -13.66 -17.34
N ARG A 133 3.30 -13.88 -16.13
CA ARG A 133 3.82 -14.90 -15.23
C ARG A 133 2.68 -15.89 -15.03
N PRO A 134 2.89 -17.19 -15.25
CA PRO A 134 1.87 -18.19 -14.97
C PRO A 134 1.27 -18.01 -13.55
N PRO A 135 -0.05 -18.20 -13.39
CA PRO A 135 -0.68 -18.25 -12.09
C PRO A 135 -0.17 -19.48 -11.32
N ILE A 136 -0.48 -19.56 -10.02
CA ILE A 136 -0.06 -20.71 -9.19
C ILE A 136 -0.66 -22.01 -9.70
N ARG A 137 -1.94 -21.99 -10.09
CA ARG A 137 -2.63 -23.13 -10.71
C ARG A 137 -2.28 -23.20 -12.19
N ALA A 138 -1.04 -23.59 -12.44
CA ALA A 138 -0.48 -23.77 -13.77
C ALA A 138 0.27 -25.10 -13.83
N SER A 139 0.13 -25.83 -14.94
CA SER A 139 0.92 -27.02 -15.23
C SER A 139 2.35 -26.72 -15.69
N VAL A 140 2.78 -25.45 -15.63
CA VAL A 140 4.06 -24.97 -16.17
C VAL A 140 4.84 -24.15 -15.15
N LYS A 141 6.18 -24.19 -15.26
CA LYS A 141 7.10 -23.46 -14.38
C LYS A 141 6.77 -21.96 -14.33
N ARG A 142 6.56 -21.44 -13.13
CA ARG A 142 6.19 -20.04 -12.88
C ARG A 142 7.39 -19.10 -13.03
N ARG A 143 7.61 -18.61 -14.24
CA ARG A 143 8.62 -17.59 -14.59
C ARG A 143 7.99 -16.48 -15.42
N LEU A 144 8.59 -15.28 -15.38
CA LEU A 144 8.20 -14.21 -16.31
C LEU A 144 8.50 -14.69 -17.74
N ARG A 145 7.53 -14.56 -18.62
CA ARG A 145 7.62 -14.95 -20.03
C ARG A 145 6.85 -13.96 -20.89
N THR A 146 7.26 -13.81 -22.14
CA THR A 146 6.44 -13.11 -23.12
C THR A 146 5.45 -14.08 -23.73
N ARG A 147 4.24 -13.60 -24.01
CA ARG A 147 3.23 -14.29 -24.82
C ARG A 147 2.71 -13.34 -25.87
N THR A 148 2.28 -13.90 -26.99
CA THR A 148 1.76 -13.09 -28.10
C THR A 148 0.24 -13.23 -28.17
N ILE A 149 -0.45 -12.09 -28.18
CA ILE A 149 -1.84 -12.00 -28.62
C ILE A 149 -1.81 -11.62 -30.09
N TYR A 150 -2.22 -12.54 -30.96
CA TYR A 150 -2.20 -12.34 -32.42
C TYR A 150 -3.29 -11.37 -32.86
N ARG A 151 -4.49 -11.53 -32.31
CA ARG A 151 -5.67 -10.72 -32.62
C ARG A 151 -6.68 -10.77 -31.47
N ILE A 152 -7.38 -9.67 -31.24
CA ILE A 152 -8.60 -9.60 -30.46
C ILE A 152 -9.71 -9.01 -31.33
N GLU A 153 -10.77 -9.77 -31.52
CA GLU A 153 -11.94 -9.37 -32.28
C GLU A 153 -13.12 -9.22 -31.33
N TYR A 154 -13.63 -8.00 -31.21
CA TYR A 154 -14.88 -7.75 -30.51
C TYR A 154 -16.04 -8.33 -31.30
N LEU A 155 -16.99 -8.98 -30.63
CA LEU A 155 -18.15 -9.63 -31.27
C LEU A 155 -19.44 -8.90 -30.97
N GLU A 156 -19.80 -8.76 -29.68
CA GLU A 156 -21.04 -8.13 -29.24
C GLU A 156 -20.96 -7.71 -27.77
N GLY A 157 -21.89 -6.86 -27.34
CA GLY A 157 -21.99 -6.45 -25.95
C GLY A 157 -23.30 -5.79 -25.61
N ASP A 158 -23.67 -5.89 -24.33
CA ASP A 158 -24.96 -5.42 -23.80
C ASP A 158 -24.78 -4.27 -22.78
N GLY A 159 -23.66 -3.55 -22.89
CA GLY A 159 -23.24 -2.50 -21.97
C GLY A 159 -22.41 -3.01 -20.79
N ARG A 160 -22.56 -4.28 -20.36
CA ARG A 160 -21.74 -4.84 -19.27
C ARG A 160 -21.01 -6.12 -19.62
N ASN A 161 -21.60 -6.97 -20.44
CA ASN A 161 -20.99 -8.19 -20.92
C ASN A 161 -20.48 -7.92 -22.34
N TRP A 162 -19.20 -8.19 -22.56
CA TRP A 162 -18.53 -7.96 -23.83
C TRP A 162 -17.97 -9.28 -24.29
N LEU A 163 -18.59 -9.81 -25.34
CA LEU A 163 -18.12 -11.01 -26.02
C LEU A 163 -17.01 -10.62 -26.98
N PHE A 164 -15.86 -11.28 -26.85
CA PHE A 164 -14.75 -11.09 -27.76
C PHE A 164 -14.04 -12.41 -28.01
N LYS A 165 -13.42 -12.48 -29.17
CA LYS A 165 -12.62 -13.59 -29.63
C LYS A 165 -11.14 -13.20 -29.55
N VAL A 166 -10.31 -14.08 -29.01
CA VAL A 166 -8.87 -13.83 -28.85
C VAL A 166 -8.06 -14.99 -29.39
N ALA A 167 -7.17 -14.69 -30.35
CA ALA A 167 -6.17 -15.61 -30.85
C ALA A 167 -4.83 -15.33 -30.16
N CYS A 168 -4.24 -16.34 -29.53
CA CYS A 168 -3.05 -16.18 -28.71
C CYS A 168 -2.06 -17.35 -28.79
N GLU A 169 -0.83 -17.09 -28.38
CA GLU A 169 0.23 -18.08 -28.23
C GLU A 169 -0.13 -19.10 -27.12
N SER A 170 0.34 -20.34 -27.26
CA SER A 170 0.15 -21.39 -26.26
C SER A 170 0.59 -20.98 -24.85
N GLY A 171 -0.25 -21.27 -23.86
CA GLY A 171 0.00 -20.91 -22.46
C GLY A 171 -0.16 -19.42 -22.15
N THR A 172 -0.93 -18.69 -22.95
CA THR A 172 -1.40 -17.35 -22.58
C THR A 172 -2.52 -17.47 -21.54
N TYR A 173 -2.37 -16.81 -20.38
CA TYR A 173 -3.39 -16.79 -19.33
C TYR A 173 -4.29 -15.57 -19.47
N ILE A 174 -5.60 -15.78 -19.56
CA ILE A 174 -6.57 -14.70 -19.76
C ILE A 174 -7.06 -14.09 -18.41
N ARG A 175 -6.46 -14.43 -17.26
CA ARG A 175 -6.87 -14.01 -15.89
C ARG A 175 -5.84 -13.09 -15.20
N LYS A 176 -6.26 -12.17 -14.30
CA LYS A 176 -5.36 -11.29 -13.51
C LYS A 176 -5.77 -11.07 -12.04
N LEU A 177 -4.73 -10.96 -11.20
CA LEU A 177 -4.66 -10.81 -9.73
C LEU A 177 -4.83 -9.37 -9.27
N CYS A 178 -5.65 -9.08 -8.24
CA CYS A 178 -5.84 -7.72 -7.71
C CYS A 178 -6.12 -7.57 -6.21
N VAL A 179 -5.87 -6.36 -5.70
CA VAL A 179 -6.21 -5.87 -4.35
C VAL A 179 -7.23 -4.71 -4.46
N VAL A 180 -7.95 -4.42 -3.38
CA VAL A 180 -8.93 -3.31 -3.38
C VAL A 180 -8.26 -1.93 -3.32
N GLY A 181 -8.92 -0.91 -3.89
CA GLY A 181 -8.37 0.45 -4.04
C GLY A 181 -8.00 1.17 -2.74
N ASP A 182 -8.69 0.86 -1.64
CA ASP A 182 -8.39 1.43 -0.32
C ASP A 182 -7.27 0.71 0.45
N THR A 183 -6.65 -0.31 -0.15
CA THR A 183 -5.46 -0.96 0.42
C THR A 183 -4.33 0.05 0.52
N GLU A 184 -3.73 0.19 1.70
CA GLU A 184 -2.60 1.10 1.89
C GLU A 184 -1.30 0.46 1.44
N LEU A 185 -0.57 1.20 0.61
CA LEU A 185 0.79 0.93 0.15
C LEU A 185 1.78 1.73 0.99
N ILE A 186 2.86 1.08 1.44
CA ILE A 186 3.99 1.75 2.10
C ILE A 186 5.11 1.89 1.07
N LEU A 187 5.50 3.12 0.79
CA LEU A 187 6.64 3.42 -0.07
C LEU A 187 7.95 3.39 0.74
N SER A 188 9.08 3.22 0.06
CA SER A 188 10.40 3.13 0.71
C SER A 188 10.84 4.41 1.41
N ASN A 189 10.28 5.56 1.02
CA ASN A 189 10.45 6.86 1.70
C ASN A 189 9.53 7.05 2.92
N GLY A 190 8.75 6.02 3.29
CA GLY A 190 7.82 6.06 4.42
C GLY A 190 6.45 6.67 4.12
N GLU A 191 6.17 7.10 2.89
CA GLU A 191 4.81 7.54 2.52
C GLU A 191 3.84 6.36 2.61
N ILE A 192 2.73 6.55 3.34
CA ILE A 192 1.60 5.62 3.37
C ILE A 192 0.47 6.21 2.53
N ILE A 193 0.20 5.58 1.39
CA ILE A 193 -0.79 6.05 0.40
C ILE A 193 -1.76 4.93 0.05
N ARG A 194 -3.03 5.23 -0.23
CA ARG A 194 -3.95 4.20 -0.76
C ARG A 194 -3.50 3.82 -2.17
N ILE A 195 -3.60 2.54 -2.52
CA ILE A 195 -3.17 2.07 -3.83
C ILE A 195 -3.96 2.74 -4.95
N GLU A 196 -5.24 3.09 -4.72
CA GLU A 196 -6.03 3.89 -5.65
C GLU A 196 -5.47 5.29 -5.84
N ASP A 197 -5.16 6.02 -4.76
CA ASP A 197 -4.60 7.37 -4.85
C ASP A 197 -3.24 7.35 -5.57
N PHE A 198 -2.41 6.33 -5.27
CA PHE A 198 -1.15 6.14 -5.96
C PHE A 198 -1.35 5.83 -7.45
N ALA A 199 -2.29 4.94 -7.78
CA ALA A 199 -2.60 4.60 -9.16
C ALA A 199 -3.17 5.79 -9.93
N ASN A 200 -4.03 6.60 -9.32
CA ASN A 200 -4.64 7.78 -9.94
C ASN A 200 -3.61 8.88 -10.29
N LYS A 201 -2.38 8.82 -9.75
CA LYS A 201 -1.26 9.67 -10.22
C LYS A 201 -0.87 9.37 -11.69
N PHE A 202 -1.21 8.19 -12.21
CA PHE A 202 -0.82 7.71 -13.55
C PHE A 202 -1.98 7.19 -14.40
N CYS A 203 -3.07 6.74 -13.77
CA CYS A 203 -4.23 6.12 -14.40
C CYS A 203 -5.46 7.03 -14.27
N ASN A 204 -6.08 7.43 -15.39
CA ASN A 204 -7.38 8.12 -15.38
C ASN A 204 -8.56 7.19 -15.67
N SER A 205 -8.28 5.94 -16.08
CA SER A 205 -9.28 4.93 -16.40
C SER A 205 -8.75 3.51 -16.09
N ILE A 206 -9.59 2.50 -16.31
CA ILE A 206 -9.22 1.09 -16.24
C ILE A 206 -8.13 0.80 -17.27
N GLY A 207 -7.05 0.13 -16.86
CA GLY A 207 -5.92 -0.18 -17.73
C GLY A 207 -4.62 -0.46 -16.98
N SER A 208 -3.53 -0.59 -17.73
CA SER A 208 -2.17 -0.75 -17.20
C SER A 208 -1.29 0.39 -17.68
N TYR A 209 -0.66 1.11 -16.76
CA TYR A 209 0.08 2.34 -17.04
C TYR A 209 1.49 2.24 -16.48
N ASN A 210 2.46 2.82 -17.19
CA ASN A 210 3.83 2.91 -16.70
C ASN A 210 3.91 3.97 -15.58
N VAL A 211 4.72 3.69 -14.57
CA VAL A 211 5.03 4.66 -13.52
C VAL A 211 6.26 5.45 -13.96
N TYR A 212 6.10 6.77 -14.12
CA TYR A 212 7.19 7.70 -14.36
C TYR A 212 7.68 8.27 -13.02
N GLY A 213 9.00 8.32 -12.80
CA GLY A 213 9.62 8.67 -11.51
C GLY A 213 10.29 7.48 -10.82
N ASP A 214 10.87 7.71 -9.63
CA ASP A 214 11.53 6.67 -8.83
C ASP A 214 10.71 6.31 -7.58
N TYR A 215 9.49 5.82 -7.80
CA TYR A 215 8.67 5.29 -6.72
C TYR A 215 9.11 3.88 -6.36
N ARG A 216 9.42 3.66 -5.08
CA ARG A 216 9.85 2.36 -4.57
C ARG A 216 8.95 1.90 -3.44
N THR A 217 8.72 0.60 -3.32
CA THR A 217 7.95 -0.02 -2.23
C THR A 217 8.72 -1.16 -1.59
N LEU A 218 8.30 -1.51 -0.38
CA LEU A 218 8.85 -2.61 0.37
C LEU A 218 8.39 -3.94 -0.21
N SER A 219 9.36 -4.81 -0.49
CA SER A 219 9.17 -6.15 -1.03
C SER A 219 9.91 -7.17 -0.16
N PHE A 220 9.66 -8.44 -0.41
CA PHE A 220 10.31 -9.55 0.30
C PHE A 220 11.12 -10.41 -0.67
N ASN A 221 12.37 -10.67 -0.33
CA ASN A 221 13.25 -11.56 -1.09
C ASN A 221 14.08 -12.43 -0.13
N LYS A 222 13.95 -13.76 -0.23
CA LYS A 222 14.72 -14.75 0.57
C LYS A 222 14.80 -14.44 2.08
N GLY A 223 13.69 -14.06 2.72
CA GLY A 223 13.71 -13.75 4.17
C GLY A 223 13.98 -12.29 4.51
N HIS A 224 14.42 -11.48 3.55
CA HIS A 224 14.81 -10.10 3.78
C HIS A 224 13.86 -9.11 3.12
N GLN A 225 13.64 -7.99 3.81
CA GLN A 225 12.96 -6.85 3.23
C GLN A 225 13.89 -6.14 2.24
N VAL A 226 13.39 -5.81 1.05
CA VAL A 226 14.12 -5.09 0.01
C VAL A 226 13.27 -3.96 -0.56
N SER A 227 13.90 -2.88 -1.00
CA SER A 227 13.22 -1.78 -1.70
C SER A 227 13.26 -2.01 -3.21
N ASN A 228 12.10 -2.14 -3.85
CA ASN A 228 11.97 -2.34 -5.29
C ASN A 228 11.21 -1.20 -5.95
N LYS A 229 11.63 -0.83 -7.16
CA LYS A 229 10.94 0.16 -7.99
C LYS A 229 9.58 -0.36 -8.45
N ILE A 230 8.57 0.51 -8.37
CA ILE A 230 7.25 0.27 -8.94
C ILE A 230 7.31 0.61 -10.42
N LEU A 231 7.13 -0.39 -11.28
CA LEU A 231 7.27 -0.24 -12.73
C LEU A 231 5.97 0.17 -13.41
N LYS A 232 4.85 -0.39 -12.95
CA LYS A 232 3.52 -0.18 -13.54
C LYS A 232 2.46 -0.15 -12.45
N VAL A 233 1.37 0.55 -12.73
CA VAL A 233 0.13 0.49 -11.98
C VAL A 233 -0.98 -0.09 -12.86
N GLN A 234 -1.86 -0.87 -12.26
CA GLN A 234 -2.99 -1.49 -12.95
C GLN A 234 -4.26 -1.16 -12.20
N LYS A 235 -5.20 -0.49 -12.89
CA LYS A 235 -6.54 -0.25 -12.40
C LYS A 235 -7.45 -1.21 -13.14
N ILE A 236 -8.07 -2.13 -12.42
CA ILE A 236 -9.04 -3.07 -13.01
C ILE A 236 -10.39 -2.90 -12.32
N PRO A 237 -11.47 -3.35 -12.97
CA PRO A 237 -12.76 -3.45 -12.32
C PRO A 237 -12.69 -4.41 -11.10
N SER A 238 -13.29 -4.05 -9.95
CA SER A 238 -13.36 -4.91 -8.73
C SER A 238 -14.48 -5.96 -8.78
N PRO A 239 -14.21 -7.27 -8.67
CA PRO A 239 -15.24 -8.31 -8.82
C PRO A 239 -16.32 -8.24 -7.73
N ASP A 240 -17.47 -8.88 -7.99
CA ASP A 240 -18.62 -8.90 -7.07
C ASP A 240 -18.26 -9.51 -5.70
N LEU A 241 -17.32 -10.47 -5.69
CA LEU A 241 -16.89 -11.17 -4.48
C LEU A 241 -15.39 -11.01 -4.26
N LEU A 242 -15.04 -10.61 -3.04
CA LEU A 242 -13.68 -10.48 -2.56
C LEU A 242 -13.44 -11.42 -1.38
N VAL A 243 -12.19 -11.81 -1.18
CA VAL A 243 -11.72 -12.52 0.00
C VAL A 243 -11.18 -11.50 1.00
N LYS A 244 -11.66 -11.56 2.24
CA LYS A 244 -11.10 -10.80 3.35
C LYS A 244 -10.28 -11.72 4.23
N ILE A 245 -8.97 -11.50 4.27
CA ILE A 245 -8.07 -12.20 5.19
C ILE A 245 -7.96 -11.35 6.46
N ARG A 246 -8.20 -11.96 7.63
CA ARG A 246 -7.93 -11.38 8.94
C ARG A 246 -6.99 -12.29 9.71
N THR A 247 -5.85 -11.77 10.13
CA THR A 247 -4.87 -12.52 10.92
C THR A 247 -5.19 -12.45 12.41
N SER A 248 -4.62 -13.36 13.20
CA SER A 248 -4.71 -13.33 14.67
C SER A 248 -4.04 -12.11 15.32
N SER A 249 -3.18 -11.38 14.58
CA SER A 249 -2.65 -10.09 15.01
C SER A 249 -3.63 -8.93 14.78
N GLY A 250 -4.77 -9.17 14.15
CA GLY A 250 -5.75 -8.14 13.80
C GLY A 250 -5.43 -7.40 12.50
N ALA A 251 -4.43 -7.85 11.72
CA ALA A 251 -4.18 -7.28 10.40
C ALA A 251 -5.22 -7.81 9.40
N GLU A 252 -5.67 -6.93 8.52
CA GLU A 252 -6.71 -7.25 7.54
C GLU A 252 -6.28 -6.82 6.15
N ILE A 253 -6.59 -7.63 5.15
CA ILE A 253 -6.44 -7.30 3.74
C ILE A 253 -7.61 -7.87 2.93
N ARG A 254 -8.05 -7.15 1.91
CA ARG A 254 -9.12 -7.58 0.99
C ARG A 254 -8.54 -7.75 -0.40
N LEU A 255 -8.82 -8.91 -0.98
CA LEU A 255 -8.17 -9.40 -2.18
C LEU A 255 -9.18 -10.04 -3.12
N THR A 256 -8.83 -10.11 -4.40
CA THR A 256 -9.48 -11.02 -5.34
C THR A 256 -9.18 -12.49 -4.97
N LYS A 257 -10.08 -13.43 -5.27
CA LYS A 257 -9.92 -14.85 -4.91
C LYS A 257 -8.63 -15.47 -5.45
N ASP A 258 -8.21 -15.02 -6.62
CA ASP A 258 -7.00 -15.51 -7.28
C ASP A 258 -5.73 -14.81 -6.80
N HIS A 259 -5.81 -13.72 -6.04
CA HIS A 259 -4.62 -13.01 -5.53
C HIS A 259 -3.77 -13.90 -4.64
N ASP A 260 -2.47 -13.99 -4.91
CA ASP A 260 -1.57 -14.83 -4.14
C ASP A 260 -1.09 -14.15 -2.86
N VAL A 261 -1.11 -14.89 -1.76
CA VAL A 261 -0.42 -14.54 -0.52
C VAL A 261 0.65 -15.57 -0.20
N LEU A 262 1.71 -15.13 0.47
CA LEU A 262 2.76 -16.03 0.91
C LEU A 262 2.34 -16.68 2.24
N VAL A 263 2.29 -18.01 2.28
CA VAL A 263 1.98 -18.82 3.47
C VAL A 263 3.20 -19.64 3.90
N SER A 264 3.28 -19.93 5.20
CA SER A 264 4.29 -20.81 5.78
C SER A 264 3.78 -22.24 5.78
N THR A 265 4.52 -23.15 5.16
CA THR A 265 4.28 -24.60 5.21
C THR A 265 5.52 -25.31 5.78
N GLU A 266 5.40 -26.61 6.05
CA GLU A 266 6.53 -27.42 6.54
C GLU A 266 7.72 -27.45 5.55
N GLU A 267 7.42 -27.39 4.25
CA GLU A 267 8.40 -27.29 3.16
C GLU A 267 8.98 -25.87 2.98
N GLY A 268 8.52 -24.90 3.77
CA GLY A 268 8.94 -23.50 3.72
C GLY A 268 7.89 -22.53 3.16
N PRO A 269 8.28 -21.31 2.74
CA PRO A 269 7.36 -20.32 2.20
C PRO A 269 6.77 -20.75 0.86
N LYS A 270 5.45 -20.82 0.75
CA LYS A 270 4.72 -21.18 -0.47
C LYS A 270 3.69 -20.09 -0.81
N TRP A 271 3.53 -19.79 -2.09
CA TRP A 271 2.43 -18.92 -2.51
C TRP A 271 1.11 -19.70 -2.54
N CYS A 272 0.03 -19.11 -2.02
CA CYS A 272 -1.31 -19.67 -1.99
C CYS A 272 -2.31 -18.61 -2.45
N CYS A 273 -3.29 -18.98 -3.28
CA CYS A 273 -4.35 -18.06 -3.70
C CYS A 273 -5.24 -17.73 -2.49
N ALA A 274 -5.66 -16.47 -2.36
CA ALA A 274 -6.45 -16.00 -1.23
C ALA A 274 -7.75 -16.80 -1.06
N GLY A 275 -8.38 -17.21 -2.15
CA GLY A 275 -9.61 -18.02 -2.15
C GLY A 275 -9.44 -19.46 -1.66
N ASP A 276 -8.20 -19.94 -1.53
CA ASP A 276 -7.90 -21.30 -1.06
C ASP A 276 -7.47 -21.34 0.41
N LEU A 277 -7.25 -20.18 1.02
CA LEU A 277 -6.86 -20.08 2.42
C LEU A 277 -7.95 -20.60 3.33
N ARG A 278 -7.52 -21.27 4.39
CA ARG A 278 -8.37 -21.80 5.45
C ARG A 278 -7.98 -21.15 6.77
N GLU A 279 -8.92 -21.12 7.71
CA GLU A 279 -8.60 -20.69 9.07
C GLU A 279 -7.50 -21.58 9.65
N GLY A 280 -6.51 -20.96 10.28
CA GLY A 280 -5.31 -21.64 10.79
C GLY A 280 -4.08 -21.51 9.87
N ASP A 281 -4.26 -21.17 8.59
CA ASP A 281 -3.13 -20.96 7.68
C ASP A 281 -2.23 -19.81 8.17
N LEU A 282 -0.92 -20.04 8.14
CA LEU A 282 0.08 -19.08 8.60
C LEU A 282 0.52 -18.19 7.45
N VAL A 283 0.01 -16.97 7.38
CA VAL A 283 0.43 -15.98 6.37
C VAL A 283 1.68 -15.22 6.79
N PHE A 284 2.57 -14.94 5.82
CA PHE A 284 3.76 -14.14 6.06
C PHE A 284 3.40 -12.68 6.36
N MET A 285 4.07 -12.12 7.37
CA MET A 285 3.98 -10.72 7.72
C MET A 285 5.37 -10.18 8.07
N PRO A 286 5.69 -8.92 7.74
CA PRO A 286 6.94 -8.30 8.17
C PRO A 286 6.96 -8.20 9.70
N THR A 287 8.04 -8.67 10.32
CA THR A 287 8.29 -8.52 11.77
C THR A 287 8.81 -7.12 12.10
N LYS A 288 9.50 -6.49 11.14
CA LYS A 288 10.02 -5.13 11.22
C LYS A 288 9.80 -4.42 9.89
N ILE A 289 9.60 -3.11 9.94
CA ILE A 289 9.49 -2.27 8.73
C ILE A 289 10.66 -1.29 8.70
N ASP A 290 11.53 -1.44 7.72
CA ASP A 290 12.64 -0.52 7.47
C ASP A 290 12.35 0.35 6.24
N ILE A 291 12.49 1.67 6.37
CA ILE A 291 12.28 2.67 5.31
C ILE A 291 13.42 3.69 5.42
N GLU A 292 13.55 4.54 4.41
CA GLU A 292 14.39 5.74 4.47
C GLU A 292 13.86 6.65 5.58
N GLU A 293 14.77 7.22 6.37
CA GLU A 293 14.48 8.05 7.54
C GLU A 293 14.96 9.47 7.27
N GLU A 294 14.10 10.45 7.47
CA GLU A 294 14.41 11.87 7.31
C GLU A 294 13.89 12.66 8.51
N THR A 295 14.77 13.46 9.13
CA THR A 295 14.40 14.36 10.22
C THR A 295 13.94 15.69 9.63
N PRO A 296 12.67 16.09 9.78
CA PRO A 296 12.21 17.37 9.25
C PRO A 296 12.75 18.54 10.07
N TYR A 297 12.97 19.66 9.39
CA TYR A 297 13.12 20.96 10.05
C TYR A 297 11.79 21.37 10.67
N ILE A 298 11.83 22.06 11.81
CA ILE A 298 10.63 22.58 12.47
C ILE A 298 9.84 23.47 11.51
N VAL A 299 10.54 24.33 10.74
CA VAL A 299 9.93 25.24 9.76
C VAL A 299 9.26 24.53 8.58
N ASP A 300 9.63 23.27 8.29
CA ASP A 300 8.95 22.46 7.26
C ASP A 300 7.58 21.94 7.75
N LEU A 301 7.30 22.07 9.06
CA LEU A 301 6.06 21.65 9.71
C LEU A 301 5.15 22.84 10.08
N LEU A 302 5.51 24.07 9.67
CA LEU A 302 4.74 25.29 9.93
C LEU A 302 4.02 25.74 8.65
N ASP A 303 2.95 26.50 8.80
CA ASP A 303 2.32 27.20 7.66
C ASP A 303 3.17 28.38 7.17
N ASP A 304 2.92 28.79 5.94
CA ASP A 304 3.73 29.79 5.27
C ASP A 304 3.53 31.23 5.79
N ASP A 305 2.56 31.46 6.68
CA ASP A 305 2.29 32.76 7.32
C ASP A 305 3.03 32.94 8.65
N PHE A 306 3.81 31.94 9.10
CA PHE A 306 4.79 32.16 10.18
C PHE A 306 5.83 33.20 9.77
N LEU A 307 6.13 34.09 10.70
CA LEU A 307 7.19 35.08 10.60
C LEU A 307 8.47 34.49 11.19
N VAL A 308 9.56 34.58 10.43
CA VAL A 308 10.83 33.98 10.80
C VAL A 308 11.98 34.97 10.65
N ASP A 309 13.05 34.69 11.38
CA ASP A 309 14.31 35.43 11.31
C ASP A 309 15.49 34.48 11.54
N GLY A 310 16.66 34.90 11.09
CA GLY A 310 17.88 34.11 11.11
C GLY A 310 19.04 34.83 10.42
N GLU A 311 20.26 34.39 10.71
CA GLU A 311 21.46 35.03 10.18
C GLU A 311 21.48 34.99 8.64
N GLY A 312 21.56 36.17 8.01
CA GLY A 312 21.63 36.29 6.56
C GLY A 312 20.32 36.00 5.80
N VAL A 313 19.23 35.61 6.49
CA VAL A 313 17.97 35.23 5.83
C VAL A 313 17.36 36.41 5.05
N ARG A 314 17.40 37.61 5.63
CA ARG A 314 16.86 38.83 5.03
C ARG A 314 17.65 39.26 3.80
N GLU A 315 18.97 39.28 3.91
CA GLU A 315 19.90 39.66 2.85
C GLU A 315 19.72 38.75 1.64
N GLU A 316 19.64 37.43 1.86
CA GLU A 316 19.38 36.44 0.82
C GLU A 316 18.03 36.66 0.15
N CYS A 317 16.98 36.98 0.92
CA CYS A 317 15.66 37.30 0.36
C CYS A 317 15.70 38.57 -0.51
N ILE A 318 16.38 39.62 -0.05
CA ILE A 318 16.53 40.87 -0.80
C ILE A 318 17.25 40.60 -2.12
N LEU A 319 18.38 39.88 -2.09
CA LEU A 319 19.14 39.49 -3.27
C LEU A 319 18.31 38.62 -4.22
N GLY A 320 17.58 37.64 -3.69
CA GLY A 320 16.69 36.76 -4.45
C GLY A 320 15.60 37.53 -5.19
N PHE A 321 14.94 38.48 -4.53
CA PHE A 321 13.92 39.32 -5.15
C PHE A 321 14.50 40.31 -6.17
N ILE A 322 15.63 40.95 -5.87
CA ILE A 322 16.31 41.83 -6.84
C ILE A 322 16.71 41.03 -8.08
N LYS A 323 17.25 39.83 -7.92
CA LYS A 323 17.62 38.96 -9.05
C LYS A 323 16.41 38.56 -9.91
N LYS A 324 15.26 38.26 -9.30
CA LYS A 324 14.04 37.82 -10.02
C LYS A 324 13.24 38.98 -10.63
N TYR A 325 13.22 40.16 -10.00
CA TYR A 325 12.29 41.25 -10.33
C TYR A 325 12.98 42.59 -10.64
N GLY A 326 14.31 42.65 -10.56
CA GLY A 326 15.14 43.85 -10.76
C GLY A 326 15.15 44.80 -9.56
N SER A 327 14.07 44.91 -8.80
CA SER A 327 14.01 45.70 -7.56
C SER A 327 12.91 45.21 -6.61
N ILE A 328 13.03 45.53 -5.32
CA ILE A 328 11.98 45.27 -4.32
C ILE A 328 10.68 45.98 -4.67
N ARG A 329 10.74 47.18 -5.26
CA ARG A 329 9.55 47.93 -5.71
C ARG A 329 8.82 47.24 -6.86
N ASN A 330 9.54 46.62 -7.79
CA ASN A 330 8.92 45.84 -8.85
C ASN A 330 8.31 44.53 -8.35
N MET A 331 8.95 43.90 -7.36
CA MET A 331 8.43 42.73 -6.68
C MET A 331 7.07 43.04 -6.00
N GLU A 332 7.00 44.12 -5.22
CA GLU A 332 5.77 44.59 -4.56
C GLU A 332 4.62 44.76 -5.57
N ARG A 333 4.88 45.46 -6.68
CA ARG A 333 3.88 45.68 -7.75
C ARG A 333 3.37 44.38 -8.38
N ARG A 334 4.21 43.35 -8.48
CA ARG A 334 3.87 42.09 -9.16
C ARG A 334 3.26 41.04 -8.24
N LEU A 335 3.74 40.95 -7.01
CA LEU A 335 3.36 39.91 -6.06
C LEU A 335 2.40 40.41 -4.97
N ASN A 336 2.15 41.73 -4.90
CA ASN A 336 1.37 42.36 -3.83
C ASN A 336 1.92 42.01 -2.43
N ILE A 337 3.25 41.97 -2.31
CA ILE A 337 3.97 41.69 -1.06
C ILE A 337 4.46 43.00 -0.46
N GLU A 338 4.25 43.19 0.84
CA GLU A 338 4.73 44.36 1.57
C GLU A 338 6.25 44.49 1.51
N ARG A 339 6.75 45.69 1.18
CA ARG A 339 8.20 45.96 1.12
C ARG A 339 8.87 46.19 2.48
N LYS A 340 8.11 46.51 3.54
CA LYS A 340 8.63 46.89 4.87
C LYS A 340 9.62 45.86 5.48
N PRO A 341 9.40 44.53 5.34
CA PRO A 341 10.37 43.54 5.82
C PRO A 341 11.72 43.57 5.09
N PHE A 342 11.80 44.19 3.92
CA PHE A 342 12.98 44.17 3.05
C PHE A 342 13.72 45.52 3.00
N HIS A 343 13.37 46.47 3.87
CA HIS A 343 14.13 47.71 4.02
C HIS A 343 15.45 47.46 4.76
N ASN A 344 16.49 48.24 4.42
CA ASN A 344 17.72 48.27 5.19
C ASN A 344 17.42 48.62 6.66
N ASN A 345 18.01 47.88 7.60
CA ASN A 345 17.80 48.02 9.05
C ASN A 345 16.36 47.75 9.54
N SER A 346 15.55 47.05 8.76
CA SER A 346 14.24 46.61 9.26
C SER A 346 14.42 45.54 10.33
N GLU A 347 13.75 45.69 11.47
CA GLU A 347 13.65 44.64 12.50
C GLU A 347 12.44 43.72 12.27
N THR A 348 11.72 43.92 11.16
CA THR A 348 10.51 43.15 10.85
C THR A 348 10.89 41.76 10.39
N TYR A 349 10.31 40.73 11.00
CA TYR A 349 10.47 39.33 10.62
C TYR A 349 9.86 39.07 9.23
N ILE A 350 10.27 38.00 8.55
CA ILE A 350 9.87 37.71 7.17
C ILE A 350 8.93 36.51 7.15
N LYS A 351 7.83 36.57 6.42
CA LYS A 351 6.92 35.42 6.29
C LYS A 351 7.60 34.30 5.48
N ILE A 352 7.38 33.03 5.86
CA ILE A 352 7.92 31.86 5.16
C ILE A 352 7.56 31.87 3.66
N LYS A 353 6.32 32.23 3.29
CA LYS A 353 5.93 32.37 1.87
C LYS A 353 6.82 33.34 1.09
N TYR A 354 7.27 34.42 1.72
CA TYR A 354 8.12 35.40 1.05
C TYR A 354 9.53 34.85 0.84
N ILE A 355 10.05 34.09 1.79
CA ILE A 355 11.34 33.40 1.65
C ILE A 355 11.27 32.36 0.53
N LYS A 356 10.23 31.52 0.51
CA LYS A 356 10.01 30.53 -0.56
C LYS A 356 9.85 31.19 -1.94
N ALA A 357 9.25 32.37 -2.00
CA ALA A 357 9.13 33.15 -3.24
C ALA A 357 10.47 33.77 -3.69
N ALA A 358 11.35 34.17 -2.77
CA ALA A 358 12.63 34.81 -3.07
C ALA A 358 13.74 33.79 -3.36
N CYS A 359 13.86 32.77 -2.51
CA CYS A 359 15.05 31.95 -2.34
C CYS A 359 14.79 30.46 -2.62
N ASP A 360 15.87 29.69 -2.70
CA ASP A 360 15.84 28.24 -2.62
C ASP A 360 15.64 27.83 -1.15
N TRP A 361 14.48 27.27 -0.83
CA TRP A 361 14.07 27.00 0.56
C TRP A 361 15.04 26.07 1.29
N ASP A 362 15.55 25.05 0.61
CA ASP A 362 16.44 24.06 1.21
C ASP A 362 17.81 24.64 1.63
N LYS A 363 18.21 25.77 1.02
CA LYS A 363 19.45 26.49 1.39
C LYS A 363 19.27 27.47 2.54
N ILE A 364 18.02 27.89 2.80
CA ILE A 364 17.71 28.95 3.78
C ILE A 364 17.13 28.39 5.07
N LYS A 365 16.40 27.27 5.03
CA LYS A 365 15.70 26.74 6.20
C LYS A 365 16.62 26.43 7.39
N ASP A 366 17.87 26.06 7.12
CA ASP A 366 18.89 25.87 8.17
C ASP A 366 19.39 27.19 8.78
N LYS A 367 19.17 28.36 8.18
CA LYS A 367 19.58 29.64 8.78
C LYS A 367 18.55 30.18 9.78
N ILE A 368 17.32 29.65 9.78
CA ILE A 368 16.21 30.13 10.60
C ILE A 368 16.33 29.59 12.03
N ASN A 369 16.30 30.50 13.02
CA ASN A 369 16.32 30.14 14.45
C ASN A 369 15.29 30.90 15.29
N LYS A 370 14.61 31.92 14.74
CA LYS A 370 13.56 32.66 15.46
C LYS A 370 12.25 32.60 14.70
N LEU A 371 11.16 32.35 15.43
CA LEU A 371 9.82 32.17 14.88
C LEU A 371 8.80 33.00 15.67
N LYS A 372 7.77 33.53 15.02
CA LYS A 372 6.59 34.09 15.69
C LYS A 372 5.37 34.08 14.78
N THR A 373 4.19 34.24 15.37
CA THR A 373 2.99 34.69 14.64
C THR A 373 2.92 36.22 14.68
N GLU A 374 2.02 36.85 13.90
CA GLU A 374 1.93 38.31 13.81
C GLU A 374 1.77 39.01 15.17
N LYS A 375 0.90 38.47 16.03
CA LYS A 375 0.63 38.96 17.39
C LYS A 375 1.29 38.10 18.48
N GLY A 376 2.07 37.09 18.09
CA GLY A 376 2.67 36.11 19.00
C GLY A 376 4.01 36.56 19.57
N ARG A 377 4.44 35.84 20.61
CA ARG A 377 5.78 35.96 21.19
C ARG A 377 6.82 35.37 20.23
N VAL A 378 8.06 35.85 20.36
CA VAL A 378 9.22 35.28 19.66
C VAL A 378 9.60 33.98 20.33
N VAL A 379 9.75 32.94 19.52
CA VAL A 379 10.24 31.62 19.90
C VAL A 379 11.62 31.47 19.29
N GLU A 380 12.63 31.32 20.14
CA GLU A 380 13.98 31.01 19.71
C GLU A 380 14.18 29.50 19.78
N LEU A 381 14.64 28.93 18.68
CA LEU A 381 14.79 27.49 18.52
C LEU A 381 16.18 27.07 19.00
N ASN A 382 16.22 26.29 20.08
CA ASN A 382 17.45 25.62 20.53
C ASN A 382 17.94 24.57 19.51
N SER A 383 17.02 24.00 18.73
CA SER A 383 17.29 23.10 17.61
C SER A 383 16.37 23.45 16.45
N LYS A 384 16.92 23.49 15.23
CA LYS A 384 16.17 23.73 13.99
C LYS A 384 15.41 22.48 13.52
N LEU A 385 15.87 21.31 13.94
CA LEU A 385 15.28 20.00 13.66
C LEU A 385 14.35 19.59 14.81
N ILE A 386 13.32 18.81 14.47
CA ILE A 386 12.49 18.16 15.48
C ILE A 386 13.33 17.18 16.32
N ASN A 387 13.14 17.17 17.63
CA ASN A 387 13.93 16.39 18.58
C ASN A 387 13.06 15.45 19.42
N GLU A 388 13.70 14.60 20.22
CA GLU A 388 13.02 13.60 21.04
C GLU A 388 12.10 14.24 22.11
N GLU A 389 12.48 15.38 22.67
CA GLU A 389 11.69 16.10 23.68
C GLU A 389 10.38 16.64 23.12
N ILE A 390 10.41 17.26 21.93
CA ILE A 390 9.21 17.67 21.20
C ILE A 390 8.33 16.45 20.94
N MET A 391 8.91 15.36 20.44
CA MET A 391 8.14 14.15 20.13
C MET A 391 7.52 13.50 21.37
N TYR A 392 8.19 13.56 22.52
CA TYR A 392 7.63 13.09 23.79
C TYR A 392 6.40 13.92 24.20
N LEU A 393 6.49 15.26 24.17
CA LEU A 393 5.34 16.14 24.43
C LEU A 393 4.19 15.85 23.47
N LEU A 394 4.49 15.67 22.19
CA LEU A 394 3.50 15.33 21.17
C LEU A 394 2.85 13.96 21.44
N GLY A 395 3.57 12.99 21.99
CA GLY A 395 3.02 11.70 22.42
C GLY A 395 1.98 11.86 23.53
N LEU A 396 2.28 12.68 24.54
CA LEU A 396 1.34 13.02 25.62
C LEU A 396 0.08 13.73 25.07
N ILE A 397 0.29 14.74 24.21
CA ILE A 397 -0.79 15.52 23.58
C ILE A 397 -1.67 14.65 22.69
N ALA A 398 -1.07 13.72 21.93
CA ALA A 398 -1.79 12.84 21.03
C ALA A 398 -2.74 11.87 21.75
N SER A 399 -2.52 11.67 23.04
CA SER A 399 -3.25 10.73 23.87
C SER A 399 -4.33 11.44 24.72
N ASP A 400 -3.93 12.33 25.62
CA ASP A 400 -4.83 13.04 26.56
C ASP A 400 -4.82 14.56 26.37
N GLY A 401 -4.37 15.04 25.21
CA GLY A 401 -4.35 16.45 24.87
C GLY A 401 -5.46 16.89 23.93
N SER A 402 -5.57 18.21 23.77
CA SER A 402 -6.39 18.83 22.74
C SER A 402 -5.67 20.00 22.07
N ILE A 403 -6.00 20.23 20.80
CA ILE A 403 -5.51 21.33 19.98
C ILE A 403 -6.69 22.25 19.70
N ILE A 404 -6.52 23.54 19.95
CA ILE A 404 -7.57 24.55 19.86
C ILE A 404 -7.20 25.56 18.78
N PHE A 405 -8.16 25.83 17.90
CA PHE A 405 -8.16 26.92 16.94
C PHE A 405 -8.89 28.12 17.56
N GLU A 406 -8.41 29.33 17.32
CA GLU A 406 -9.16 30.55 17.65
C GLU A 406 -10.16 30.85 16.52
N ASP A 407 -11.31 31.44 16.84
CA ASP A 407 -12.42 31.65 15.88
C ASP A 407 -12.04 32.49 14.64
N TRP A 408 -10.96 33.26 14.70
CA TRP A 408 -10.48 34.15 13.64
C TRP A 408 -9.20 33.69 12.93
N ASP A 409 -8.58 32.58 13.35
CA ASP A 409 -7.32 32.09 12.78
C ASP A 409 -7.48 30.66 12.28
N ILE A 410 -7.00 30.40 11.06
CA ILE A 410 -7.00 29.06 10.46
C ILE A 410 -5.93 28.15 11.09
N ARG A 411 -5.05 28.70 11.93
CA ARG A 411 -3.95 27.98 12.58
C ARG A 411 -4.32 27.52 13.99
N PRO A 412 -3.77 26.37 14.42
CA PRO A 412 -3.89 25.96 15.80
C PRO A 412 -3.09 26.91 16.69
N ALA A 413 -3.74 27.48 17.69
CA ALA A 413 -3.15 28.51 18.55
C ALA A 413 -2.75 27.96 19.92
N ARG A 414 -3.55 27.02 20.44
CA ARG A 414 -3.45 26.54 21.82
C ARG A 414 -3.39 25.02 21.89
N LEU A 415 -2.70 24.55 22.92
CA LEU A 415 -2.58 23.16 23.31
C LEU A 415 -3.03 23.01 24.74
N LYS A 416 -3.78 21.93 25.01
CA LYS A 416 -4.06 21.50 26.37
C LYS A 416 -3.58 20.08 26.57
N PHE A 417 -3.10 19.80 27.77
CA PHE A 417 -2.77 18.46 28.21
C PHE A 417 -3.44 18.22 29.56
N HIS A 418 -4.11 17.07 29.70
CA HIS A 418 -4.84 16.72 30.91
C HIS A 418 -4.32 15.40 31.46
N ASN A 419 -3.99 15.35 32.74
CA ASN A 419 -3.66 14.08 33.38
C ASN A 419 -3.90 14.12 34.89
N SER A 420 -4.18 12.96 35.49
CA SER A 420 -4.33 12.82 36.94
C SER A 420 -3.00 12.52 37.65
N GLU A 421 -1.95 12.12 36.91
CA GLU A 421 -0.63 11.84 37.46
C GLU A 421 0.23 13.13 37.51
N GLU A 422 0.45 13.65 38.72
CA GLU A 422 1.21 14.88 38.96
C GLU A 422 2.65 14.80 38.43
N GLY A 423 3.27 13.61 38.46
CA GLY A 423 4.62 13.42 37.92
C GLY A 423 4.72 13.72 36.43
N LEU A 424 3.69 13.35 35.65
CA LEU A 424 3.64 13.62 34.22
C LEU A 424 3.38 15.10 33.91
N ILE A 425 2.55 15.77 34.71
CA ILE A 425 2.30 17.21 34.58
C ILE A 425 3.60 17.98 34.80
N LYS A 426 4.34 17.67 35.87
CA LYS A 426 5.64 18.29 36.16
C LYS A 426 6.63 18.06 35.03
N LYS A 427 6.67 16.85 34.47
CA LYS A 427 7.55 16.52 33.34
C LYS A 427 7.17 17.28 32.07
N PHE A 428 5.88 17.42 31.77
CA PHE A 428 5.41 18.23 30.65
C PHE A 428 5.85 19.69 30.78
N VAL A 429 5.66 20.28 31.97
CA VAL A 429 6.04 21.66 32.29
C VAL A 429 7.55 21.85 32.11
N GLU A 430 8.36 21.01 32.75
CA GLU A 430 9.84 21.07 32.67
C GLU A 430 10.33 21.03 31.22
N ILE A 431 9.87 20.06 30.43
CA ILE A 431 10.29 19.91 29.03
C ILE A 431 9.81 21.11 28.20
N HIS A 432 8.58 21.58 28.41
CA HIS A 432 8.03 22.72 27.67
C HIS A 432 8.80 24.01 27.97
N GLU A 433 9.09 24.30 29.25
CA GLU A 433 9.86 25.48 29.67
C GLU A 433 11.29 25.46 29.11
N ASN A 434 11.92 24.28 29.05
CA ASN A 434 13.26 24.12 28.45
C ASN A 434 13.25 24.36 26.93
N LEU A 435 12.23 23.86 26.22
CA LEU A 435 12.11 24.00 24.77
C LEU A 435 11.62 25.38 24.33
N PHE A 436 10.74 26.01 25.13
CA PHE A 436 10.02 27.22 24.77
C PHE A 436 9.98 28.23 25.94
N PRO A 437 11.14 28.68 26.45
CA PRO A 437 11.22 29.49 27.67
C PRO A 437 10.48 30.83 27.59
N SER A 438 10.27 31.37 26.39
CA SER A 438 9.54 32.62 26.16
C SER A 438 8.01 32.46 26.20
N ILE A 439 7.49 31.22 26.16
CA ILE A 439 6.07 30.91 26.12
C ILE A 439 5.61 30.46 27.50
N PRO A 440 4.69 31.18 28.16
CA PRO A 440 4.18 30.79 29.45
C PRO A 440 3.14 29.69 29.30
N LEU A 441 3.03 28.86 30.33
CA LEU A 441 1.98 27.87 30.49
C LEU A 441 1.14 28.16 31.73
N TYR A 442 -0.10 27.68 31.72
CA TYR A 442 -1.02 27.81 32.84
C TYR A 442 -1.42 26.42 33.32
N VAL A 443 -1.21 26.15 34.61
CA VAL A 443 -1.60 24.88 35.23
C VAL A 443 -2.80 25.12 36.15
N LYS A 444 -3.88 24.37 35.96
CA LYS A 444 -5.07 24.44 36.82
C LYS A 444 -5.54 23.05 37.23
N ARG A 445 -6.00 22.91 38.47
CA ARG A 445 -6.64 21.69 38.96
C ARG A 445 -8.13 21.72 38.62
N MET A 446 -8.62 20.68 37.95
CA MET A 446 -10.02 20.51 37.56
C MET A 446 -10.78 19.67 38.59
N VAL A 447 -12.10 19.57 38.39
CA VAL A 447 -12.98 18.64 39.11
C VAL A 447 -12.49 17.19 38.88
N ASN A 448 -12.53 16.35 39.92
CA ASN A 448 -12.04 14.95 39.93
C ASN A 448 -10.51 14.74 39.97
N ASN A 449 -9.74 15.70 40.50
CA ASN A 449 -8.26 15.61 40.63
C ASN A 449 -7.49 15.51 39.30
N VAL A 450 -8.12 15.81 38.16
CA VAL A 450 -7.41 15.96 36.89
C VAL A 450 -6.73 17.33 36.86
N ILE A 451 -5.49 17.40 36.39
CA ILE A 451 -4.76 18.65 36.23
C ILE A 451 -4.68 18.97 34.73
N GLU A 452 -5.02 20.19 34.37
CA GLU A 452 -4.92 20.72 33.00
C GLU A 452 -3.73 21.67 32.91
N VAL A 453 -2.89 21.46 31.89
CA VAL A 453 -1.91 22.42 31.41
C VAL A 453 -2.48 23.05 30.14
N ASP A 454 -2.62 24.37 30.12
CA ASP A 454 -3.07 25.18 28.97
C ASP A 454 -1.91 26.05 28.48
N VAL A 455 -1.57 25.95 27.20
CA VAL A 455 -0.42 26.62 26.60
C VAL A 455 -0.81 27.26 25.28
N SER A 456 -0.59 28.58 25.17
CA SER A 456 -0.69 29.32 23.90
C SER A 456 0.63 29.24 23.13
N ASN A 457 0.87 28.07 22.53
CA ASN A 457 2.06 27.76 21.73
C ASN A 457 1.68 27.38 20.29
N PRO A 458 1.54 28.36 19.38
CA PRO A 458 1.17 28.08 17.98
C PRO A 458 2.26 27.29 17.24
N VAL A 459 3.53 27.38 17.65
CA VAL A 459 4.63 26.60 17.03
C VAL A 459 4.42 25.11 17.32
N LEU A 460 4.33 24.74 18.60
CA LEU A 460 4.13 23.33 18.98
C LEU A 460 2.77 22.80 18.47
N ALA A 461 1.74 23.64 18.46
CA ALA A 461 0.42 23.26 17.97
C ALA A 461 0.41 23.00 16.46
N SER A 462 1.16 23.81 15.69
CA SER A 462 1.33 23.61 14.24
C SER A 462 2.16 22.37 13.92
N ILE A 463 3.24 22.12 14.67
CA ILE A 463 4.01 20.88 14.56
C ILE A 463 3.11 19.66 14.82
N ALA A 464 2.30 19.69 15.89
CA ALA A 464 1.37 18.62 16.21
C ALA A 464 0.38 18.38 15.05
N HIS A 465 -0.24 19.46 14.56
CA HIS A 465 -1.20 19.41 13.46
C HIS A 465 -0.60 18.83 12.17
N SER A 466 0.59 19.31 11.78
CA SER A 466 1.33 18.82 10.60
C SER A 466 1.76 17.36 10.72
N LEU A 467 1.95 16.86 11.94
CA LEU A 467 2.22 15.45 12.23
C LEU A 467 0.94 14.59 12.33
N GLY A 468 -0.23 15.16 12.07
CA GLY A 468 -1.51 14.45 12.06
C GLY A 468 -2.13 14.27 13.44
N ILE A 469 -1.60 14.96 14.46
CA ILE A 469 -2.22 15.07 15.78
C ILE A 469 -3.20 16.22 15.70
N VAL A 470 -4.51 15.93 15.72
CA VAL A 470 -5.57 16.94 15.55
C VAL A 470 -6.69 16.72 16.55
N SER A 471 -7.47 17.78 16.81
CA SER A 471 -8.70 17.73 17.60
C SER A 471 -9.93 18.03 16.73
N PRO A 472 -11.03 17.26 16.84
CA PRO A 472 -11.18 16.08 17.70
C PRO A 472 -10.34 14.88 17.20
N SER A 473 -9.85 14.06 18.14
CA SER A 473 -8.93 12.93 17.87
C SER A 473 -9.49 11.85 16.91
N LYS A 474 -10.81 11.82 16.68
CA LYS A 474 -11.43 10.97 15.65
C LYS A 474 -10.94 11.27 14.22
N ASN A 475 -10.43 12.48 13.98
CA ASN A 475 -9.89 12.91 12.69
C ASN A 475 -8.36 12.74 12.59
N ALA A 476 -7.69 12.32 13.67
CA ALA A 476 -6.24 12.18 13.70
C ALA A 476 -5.76 10.96 12.93
N ASP A 477 -4.63 11.14 12.25
CA ASP A 477 -3.93 10.09 11.52
C ASP A 477 -2.42 10.33 11.57
N PHE A 478 -1.70 9.49 12.34
CA PHE A 478 -0.25 9.57 12.52
C PHE A 478 0.57 9.09 11.31
N LYS A 479 0.01 9.12 10.10
CA LYS A 479 0.74 8.87 8.85
C LYS A 479 2.05 9.67 8.77
N PRO A 480 2.09 10.99 9.03
CA PRO A 480 3.33 11.77 8.89
C PRO A 480 4.40 11.40 9.92
N ILE A 481 4.01 10.85 11.07
CA ILE A 481 4.93 10.37 12.10
C ILE A 481 5.68 9.13 11.60
N PHE A 482 5.06 8.26 10.81
CA PHE A 482 5.63 6.97 10.38
C PHE A 482 6.99 7.07 9.66
N ARG A 483 7.22 8.16 8.92
CA ARG A 483 8.49 8.42 8.20
C ARG A 483 9.62 8.95 9.09
N LEU A 484 9.33 9.34 10.33
CA LEU A 484 10.35 9.89 11.22
C LEU A 484 11.38 8.82 11.63
N PRO A 485 12.62 9.26 11.94
CA PRO A 485 13.66 8.41 12.49
C PRO A 485 13.23 7.64 13.74
N LYS A 486 13.77 6.43 13.92
CA LYS A 486 13.42 5.55 15.04
C LYS A 486 13.54 6.19 16.44
N PRO A 487 14.57 7.00 16.77
CA PRO A 487 14.65 7.65 18.09
C PRO A 487 13.44 8.55 18.37
N LEU A 488 13.03 9.34 17.38
CA LEU A 488 11.85 10.21 17.44
C LEU A 488 10.55 9.40 17.62
N LEU A 489 10.44 8.27 16.91
CA LEU A 489 9.31 7.34 17.06
C LEU A 489 9.24 6.75 18.48
N LYS A 490 10.37 6.30 19.02
CA LYS A 490 10.45 5.75 20.38
C LYS A 490 10.01 6.79 21.40
N SER A 491 10.48 8.03 21.26
CA SER A 491 10.09 9.13 22.16
C SER A 491 8.60 9.47 22.09
N PHE A 492 8.03 9.53 20.87
CA PHE A 492 6.58 9.69 20.67
C PHE A 492 5.76 8.56 21.31
N LEU A 493 6.17 7.30 21.07
CA LEU A 493 5.50 6.13 21.65
C LEU A 493 5.61 6.12 23.18
N LYS A 494 6.73 6.60 23.75
CA LYS A 494 6.92 6.75 25.19
C LYS A 494 5.93 7.75 25.77
N GLY A 495 5.83 8.95 25.19
CA GLY A 495 4.85 9.95 25.62
C GLY A 495 3.41 9.45 25.52
N TYR A 496 3.05 8.79 24.42
CA TYR A 496 1.71 8.20 24.26
C TYR A 496 1.44 7.10 25.32
N PHE A 497 2.42 6.22 25.56
CA PHE A 497 2.31 5.15 26.56
C PHE A 497 2.20 5.71 27.99
N ASP A 498 2.98 6.74 28.31
CA ASP A 498 2.98 7.38 29.62
C ASP A 498 1.60 7.97 29.94
N SER A 499 0.91 8.54 28.95
CA SER A 499 -0.44 9.07 29.10
C SER A 499 -1.49 7.96 29.23
N ASP A 500 -1.87 7.28 28.15
CA ASP A 500 -3.02 6.36 28.11
C ASP A 500 -2.60 4.87 28.00
N GLY A 501 -1.31 4.56 27.98
CA GLY A 501 -0.84 3.17 28.01
C GLY A 501 -1.13 2.46 29.34
N SER A 502 -1.06 1.13 29.35
CA SER A 502 -1.11 0.34 30.60
C SER A 502 -0.06 -0.76 30.61
N ALA A 503 0.67 -0.88 31.71
CA ALA A 503 1.45 -2.06 32.07
C ALA A 503 0.73 -2.83 33.18
N GLN A 504 0.51 -4.12 32.97
CA GLN A 504 -0.17 -4.98 33.94
C GLN A 504 0.70 -6.19 34.24
N LEU A 505 0.89 -6.45 35.53
CA LEU A 505 1.51 -7.66 36.06
C LEU A 505 0.58 -8.23 37.13
N TYR A 506 0.00 -9.40 36.88
CA TYR A 506 -0.82 -10.07 37.89
C TYR A 506 -0.77 -11.58 37.74
N GLN A 507 -0.98 -12.28 38.86
CA GLN A 507 -1.03 -13.74 38.91
C GLN A 507 -2.46 -14.21 38.69
N TYR A 508 -2.65 -15.13 37.75
CA TYR A 508 -3.95 -15.74 37.48
C TYR A 508 -3.79 -17.26 37.42
N LYS A 509 -4.34 -17.94 38.44
CA LYS A 509 -4.06 -19.36 38.70
C LYS A 509 -2.53 -19.58 38.75
N ASN A 510 -2.02 -20.57 38.02
CA ASN A 510 -0.58 -20.89 37.96
C ASN A 510 0.16 -20.13 36.84
N ARG A 511 -0.36 -19.00 36.37
CA ARG A 511 0.25 -18.21 35.28
C ARG A 511 0.44 -16.75 35.69
N CYS A 512 1.59 -16.20 35.33
CA CYS A 512 1.86 -14.77 35.41
C CYS A 512 1.38 -14.11 34.11
N ILE A 513 0.43 -13.17 34.21
CA ILE A 513 -0.05 -12.40 33.07
C ILE A 513 0.69 -11.06 33.05
N THR A 514 1.42 -10.84 31.96
CA THR A 514 2.04 -9.56 31.64
C THR A 514 1.36 -8.96 30.42
N ASN A 515 0.81 -7.76 30.52
CA ASN A 515 0.29 -7.02 29.36
C ASN A 515 0.93 -5.64 29.31
N ILE A 516 1.27 -5.20 28.12
CA ILE A 516 1.58 -3.80 27.84
C ILE A 516 0.71 -3.42 26.65
N ASP A 517 -0.17 -2.45 26.88
CA ASP A 517 -1.28 -2.09 26.01
C ASP A 517 -1.30 -0.59 25.75
N LEU A 518 -1.62 -0.20 24.50
CA LEU A 518 -1.97 1.17 24.12
C LEU A 518 -3.45 1.21 23.73
N TYR A 519 -4.17 2.24 24.16
CA TYR A 519 -5.61 2.35 23.96
C TYR A 519 -5.92 3.50 23.00
N THR A 520 -7.01 3.34 22.24
CA THR A 520 -7.60 4.41 21.44
C THR A 520 -8.99 4.02 20.96
N ILE A 521 -9.89 4.99 20.89
CA ILE A 521 -11.20 4.81 20.24
C ILE A 521 -11.09 4.90 18.70
N ASN A 522 -10.02 5.51 18.18
CA ASN A 522 -9.83 5.71 16.75
C ASN A 522 -9.09 4.50 16.12
N SER A 523 -9.79 3.77 15.25
CA SER A 523 -9.21 2.60 14.58
C SER A 523 -8.03 2.91 13.65
N ILE A 524 -7.97 4.14 13.10
CA ILE A 524 -6.84 4.60 12.30
C ILE A 524 -5.61 4.77 13.18
N ILE A 525 -5.75 5.46 14.33
CA ILE A 525 -4.67 5.58 15.32
C ILE A 525 -4.18 4.20 15.77
N ALA A 526 -5.08 3.26 16.06
CA ALA A 526 -4.69 1.90 16.44
C ALA A 526 -3.85 1.21 15.35
N LYS A 527 -4.23 1.38 14.08
CA LYS A 527 -3.46 0.89 12.93
C LYS A 527 -2.10 1.58 12.83
N ARG A 528 -2.00 2.89 13.08
CA ARG A 528 -0.73 3.61 13.07
C ARG A 528 0.17 3.20 14.22
N LEU A 529 -0.32 3.13 15.45
CA LEU A 529 0.46 2.63 16.60
C LEU A 529 0.99 1.21 16.34
N TYR A 530 0.17 0.34 15.75
CA TYR A 530 0.61 -0.99 15.31
C TYR A 530 1.78 -0.94 14.30
N LEU A 531 1.71 -0.05 13.31
CA LEU A 531 2.77 0.14 12.30
C LEU A 531 4.03 0.81 12.89
N LEU A 532 3.86 1.78 13.79
CA LEU A 532 4.95 2.47 14.49
C LEU A 532 5.74 1.49 15.38
N LEU A 533 5.05 0.63 16.14
CA LEU A 533 5.71 -0.44 16.90
C LEU A 533 6.51 -1.38 15.98
N LYS A 534 5.97 -1.74 14.81
CA LYS A 534 6.71 -2.53 13.81
C LYS A 534 7.95 -1.81 13.26
N ARG A 535 7.93 -0.49 13.07
CA ARG A 535 9.10 0.29 12.64
C ARG A 535 10.26 0.16 13.64
N VAL A 536 9.94 0.12 14.93
CA VAL A 536 10.93 -0.04 16.02
C VAL A 536 11.20 -1.52 16.37
N GLY A 537 10.71 -2.47 15.57
CA GLY A 537 10.99 -3.91 15.72
C GLY A 537 10.16 -4.60 16.80
N ILE A 538 9.04 -4.01 17.20
CA ILE A 538 8.18 -4.49 18.27
C ILE A 538 6.87 -5.04 17.67
N ASN A 539 6.57 -6.31 17.90
CA ASN A 539 5.35 -6.93 17.40
C ASN A 539 4.19 -6.76 18.38
N SER A 540 3.05 -6.37 17.84
CA SER A 540 1.81 -6.18 18.58
C SER A 540 0.62 -6.80 17.84
N ARG A 541 -0.57 -6.70 18.45
CA ARG A 541 -1.84 -7.08 17.86
C ARG A 541 -2.91 -6.05 18.19
N ILE A 542 -3.88 -5.88 17.30
CA ILE A 542 -5.03 -5.00 17.52
C ILE A 542 -6.21 -5.83 18.01
N LEU A 543 -6.72 -5.52 19.20
CA LEU A 543 -7.90 -6.14 19.80
C LEU A 543 -9.03 -5.11 19.86
N LYS A 544 -10.28 -5.55 19.65
CA LYS A 544 -11.47 -4.72 19.89
C LYS A 544 -12.12 -5.13 21.20
N ARG A 545 -12.38 -4.17 22.09
CA ARG A 545 -13.04 -4.43 23.38
C ARG A 545 -14.29 -3.55 23.52
N LYS A 546 -15.32 -4.09 24.18
CA LYS A 546 -16.54 -3.33 24.53
C LYS A 546 -16.24 -2.41 25.70
N ILE A 547 -16.79 -1.20 25.67
CA ILE A 547 -16.79 -0.30 26.83
C ILE A 547 -17.83 -0.80 27.83
N TYR A 548 -17.45 -0.95 29.10
CA TYR A 548 -18.37 -1.14 30.21
C TYR A 548 -18.31 0.12 31.09
N GLY A 549 -19.39 0.91 31.15
CA GLY A 549 -19.44 2.15 31.93
C GLY A 549 -20.67 3.02 31.62
N SER A 550 -21.11 3.81 32.60
CA SER A 550 -22.45 4.41 32.73
C SER A 550 -22.72 5.72 31.95
N PHE A 551 -21.79 6.21 31.12
CA PHE A 551 -21.94 7.55 30.50
C PHE A 551 -21.62 7.65 29.00
N LYS A 552 -21.49 6.53 28.27
CA LYS A 552 -21.44 6.54 26.79
C LYS A 552 -22.22 5.37 26.20
N SER A 553 -22.69 5.56 24.96
CA SER A 553 -23.60 4.64 24.27
C SER A 553 -23.08 3.19 24.30
N PRO A 554 -23.91 2.18 24.64
CA PRO A 554 -23.52 0.78 24.84
C PRO A 554 -22.89 0.07 23.62
N ASN A 555 -22.63 0.78 22.52
CA ASN A 555 -22.05 0.26 21.28
C ASN A 555 -20.63 0.76 20.97
N GLU A 556 -20.05 1.70 21.73
CA GLU A 556 -18.67 2.14 21.47
C GLU A 556 -17.66 1.05 21.86
N LYS A 557 -16.79 0.70 20.90
CA LYS A 557 -15.69 -0.28 21.09
C LYS A 557 -14.36 0.48 21.06
N TYR A 558 -13.48 0.22 22.01
CA TYR A 558 -12.11 0.73 21.95
C TYR A 558 -11.18 -0.30 21.31
N ASN A 559 -10.12 0.20 20.68
CA ASN A 559 -9.05 -0.61 20.12
C ASN A 559 -7.89 -0.66 21.13
N VAL A 560 -7.32 -1.85 21.31
CA VAL A 560 -6.15 -2.08 22.14
C VAL A 560 -5.03 -2.59 21.26
N VAL A 561 -3.91 -1.87 21.24
CA VAL A 561 -2.68 -2.33 20.61
C VAL A 561 -1.85 -3.00 21.69
N ARG A 562 -1.89 -4.33 21.71
CA ARG A 562 -1.25 -5.18 22.74
C ARG A 562 0.04 -5.77 22.23
N LEU A 563 1.11 -5.66 23.02
CA LEU A 563 2.40 -6.31 22.75
C LEU A 563 2.28 -7.84 22.74
N ARG A 564 2.89 -8.50 21.75
CA ARG A 564 2.57 -9.89 21.40
C ARG A 564 3.29 -10.89 22.31
N SER A 565 4.62 -10.78 22.44
CA SER A 565 5.45 -11.76 23.15
C SER A 565 6.19 -11.15 24.35
N PRO A 566 6.71 -11.97 25.28
CA PRO A 566 7.64 -11.50 26.31
C PRO A 566 8.87 -10.79 25.73
N ALA A 567 9.41 -11.27 24.60
CA ALA A 567 10.53 -10.63 23.92
C ALA A 567 10.17 -9.21 23.43
N ASP A 568 9.00 -9.03 22.81
CA ASP A 568 8.54 -7.70 22.37
C ASP A 568 8.39 -6.74 23.55
N LYS A 569 7.95 -7.22 24.73
CA LYS A 569 7.83 -6.41 25.95
C LYS A 569 9.20 -6.01 26.51
N LEU A 570 10.18 -6.91 26.50
CA LEU A 570 11.55 -6.57 26.93
C LEU A 570 12.18 -5.54 26.00
N VAL A 571 11.96 -5.66 24.68
CA VAL A 571 12.38 -4.64 23.71
C VAL A 571 11.67 -3.32 23.99
N PHE A 572 10.36 -3.33 24.27
CA PHE A 572 9.62 -2.12 24.65
C PHE A 572 10.21 -1.47 25.90
N ILE A 573 10.47 -2.22 26.97
CA ILE A 573 11.03 -1.71 28.23
C ILE A 573 12.41 -1.08 27.99
N ARG A 574 13.26 -1.72 27.18
CA ARG A 574 14.62 -1.25 26.91
C ARG A 574 14.67 -0.04 25.98
N GLU A 575 13.86 -0.04 24.92
CA GLU A 575 13.97 0.93 23.83
C GLU A 575 13.00 2.11 23.96
N ILE A 576 11.88 1.94 24.67
CA ILE A 576 10.84 2.96 24.84
C ILE A 576 10.72 3.30 26.34
N GLY A 577 10.52 2.28 27.17
CA GLY A 577 10.37 2.45 28.62
C GLY A 577 9.15 3.31 28.99
N SER A 578 9.20 3.93 30.16
CA SER A 578 8.17 4.82 30.68
C SER A 578 8.81 5.89 31.57
N ASN A 579 8.25 7.09 31.60
CA ASN A 579 8.50 8.08 32.65
C ASN A 579 7.36 8.15 33.66
N HIS A 580 6.27 7.40 33.45
CA HIS A 580 5.13 7.39 34.36
C HIS A 580 5.52 6.61 35.63
N PRO A 581 5.39 7.17 36.86
CA PRO A 581 5.94 6.55 38.07
C PRO A 581 5.47 5.12 38.38
N LYS A 582 4.25 4.77 37.97
CA LYS A 582 3.64 3.43 38.18
C LYS A 582 3.84 2.43 37.03
N LYS A 583 4.15 2.89 35.82
CA LYS A 583 4.24 2.04 34.62
C LYS A 583 5.70 1.68 34.38
#